data_AF-A0A7J4AX92-F1
#
_entry.id   AF-A0A7J4AX92-F1
#
_cell.length_a   1.000
_cell.length_b   1.000
_cell.length_c   1.000
_cell.angle_alpha   90.00
_cell.angle_beta   90.00
_cell.angle_gamma   90.00
#
_symmetry.space_group_name_H-M   'P 1'
#
loop_
_entity.id
_entity.type
_entity.pdbx_description
1 polymer ?
#
loop_
_entity_poly.entity_id
_entity_poly.type
_entity_poly.pdbx_seq_one_letter_code
_entity_poly.pdbx_strand_id
1 'polypeptide(L)'
;MTDPATEIRTFYSIKEIREMVEAEISQHKTLLDDYSQWLGTLLRNPESSKNPEWAKKVSELQKVLKSGGRKGGKKEEKPGSSTEWVEFKDLMICADEFGEVEIIFEAVEELKNKVDKLERAKNSLTELERYGFGKNVVYVTYIHEGVPEKIAVKPKKELVGEEKFKFIADFSVIKQM
;
A
#
# COMPACT_ATOMS: atom_id res chain seq x y z
N MET A 1 -3.24 7.02 -8.42
CA MET A 1 -2.03 6.48 -9.05
C MET A 1 -1.51 5.46 -8.07
N THR A 2 -1.58 4.17 -8.38
CA THR A 2 -1.13 3.09 -7.48
C THR A 2 0.37 3.04 -7.50
N ASP A 3 1.00 3.44 -6.39
CA ASP A 3 2.44 3.29 -6.22
C ASP A 3 2.80 1.80 -6.13
N PRO A 4 3.93 1.38 -6.72
CA PRO A 4 4.35 -0.02 -6.69
C PRO A 4 4.64 -0.48 -5.26
N ALA A 5 4.35 -1.76 -4.99
CA ALA A 5 4.64 -2.45 -3.72
C ALA A 5 6.12 -2.33 -3.28
N THR A 6 7.05 -2.14 -4.22
CA THR A 6 8.46 -1.92 -3.90
C THR A 6 9.06 -0.94 -4.89
N GLU A 7 9.77 0.05 -4.37
CA GLU A 7 10.43 1.06 -5.19
C GLU A 7 11.72 1.59 -4.56
N ILE A 8 12.54 2.21 -5.41
CA ILE A 8 13.74 2.94 -5.00
C ILE A 8 13.58 4.37 -5.50
N ARG A 9 13.57 5.33 -4.57
CA ARG A 9 13.48 6.76 -4.88
C ARG A 9 14.71 7.49 -4.36
N THR A 10 15.13 8.53 -5.08
CA THR A 10 16.22 9.42 -4.64
C THR A 10 15.62 10.73 -4.13
N PHE A 11 16.03 11.14 -2.94
CA PHE A 11 15.61 12.38 -2.29
C PHE A 11 16.81 13.28 -2.04
N TYR A 12 16.59 14.58 -2.04
CA TYR A 12 17.63 15.60 -1.84
C TYR A 12 17.64 16.14 -0.41
N SER A 13 16.65 15.75 0.40
CA SER A 13 16.57 16.06 1.82
C SER A 13 15.81 14.98 2.61
N ILE A 14 16.12 14.84 3.90
CA ILE A 14 15.32 14.01 4.82
C ILE A 14 13.89 14.55 4.94
N LYS A 15 13.72 15.88 4.84
CA LYS A 15 12.41 16.55 4.82
C LYS A 15 11.51 16.01 3.72
N GLU A 16 12.00 15.85 2.49
CA GLU A 16 11.21 15.28 1.38
C GLU A 16 10.76 13.84 1.68
N ILE A 17 11.63 13.01 2.28
CA ILE A 17 11.25 11.65 2.69
C ILE A 17 10.14 11.72 3.75
N ARG A 18 10.28 12.63 4.73
CA ARG A 18 9.27 12.80 5.78
C ARG A 18 7.93 13.26 5.21
N GLU A 19 7.93 14.24 4.31
CA GLU A 19 6.70 14.74 3.65
C GLU A 19 6.00 13.63 2.85
N MET A 20 6.77 12.77 2.17
CA MET A 20 6.24 11.59 1.49
C MET A 20 5.59 10.60 2.49
N VAL A 21 6.25 10.31 3.62
CA VAL A 21 5.67 9.46 4.68
C VAL A 21 4.43 10.11 5.31
N GLU A 22 4.42 11.43 5.52
CA GLU A 22 3.26 12.16 6.06
C GLU A 22 2.06 12.08 5.12
N ALA A 23 2.27 12.25 3.81
CA ALA A 23 1.22 12.07 2.81
C ALA A 23 0.65 10.65 2.84
N GLU A 24 1.53 9.64 2.97
CA GLU A 24 1.12 8.24 3.02
C GLU A 24 0.32 7.92 4.29
N ILE A 25 0.74 8.45 5.45
CA ILE A 25 -0.02 8.35 6.71
C ILE A 25 -1.41 8.95 6.54
N SER A 26 -1.51 10.14 5.95
CA SER A 26 -2.78 10.82 5.74
C SER A 26 -3.73 9.98 4.88
N GLN A 27 -3.25 9.41 3.77
CA GLN A 27 -4.07 8.56 2.90
C GLN A 27 -4.56 7.31 3.64
N HIS A 28 -3.68 6.63 4.38
CA HIS A 28 -4.04 5.42 5.11
C HIS A 28 -4.99 5.70 6.28
N LYS A 29 -4.87 6.86 6.95
CA LYS A 29 -5.81 7.27 8.00
C LYS A 29 -7.20 7.56 7.44
N THR A 30 -7.31 8.15 6.25
CA THR A 30 -8.60 8.34 5.58
C THR A 30 -9.25 6.99 5.27
N LEU A 31 -8.53 6.07 4.64
CA LEU A 31 -9.06 4.71 4.36
C LEU A 31 -9.43 3.95 5.63
N LEU A 32 -8.63 4.09 6.70
CA LEU A 32 -8.90 3.46 7.98
C LEU A 32 -10.20 3.98 8.60
N ASP A 33 -10.46 5.29 8.53
CA ASP A 33 -11.71 5.88 9.02
C ASP A 33 -12.91 5.37 8.21
N ASP A 34 -12.82 5.41 6.87
CA ASP A 34 -13.87 4.93 5.97
C ASP A 34 -14.24 3.46 6.26
N TYR A 35 -13.23 2.58 6.36
CA TYR A 35 -13.46 1.16 6.63
C TYR A 35 -13.91 0.89 8.07
N SER A 36 -13.45 1.67 9.04
CA SER A 36 -13.94 1.56 10.43
C SER A 36 -15.41 1.97 10.54
N GLN A 37 -15.83 3.00 9.80
CA GLN A 37 -17.22 3.43 9.74
C GLN A 37 -18.10 2.39 9.03
N TRP A 38 -17.62 1.82 7.93
CA TRP A 38 -18.30 0.73 7.22
C TRP A 38 -18.47 -0.50 8.13
N LEU A 39 -17.39 -0.96 8.77
CA LEU A 39 -17.42 -2.06 9.73
C LEU A 39 -18.42 -1.79 10.85
N GLY A 40 -18.39 -0.60 11.44
CA GLY A 40 -19.33 -0.20 12.49
C GLY A 40 -20.79 -0.24 12.03
N THR A 41 -21.06 0.07 10.75
CA THR A 41 -22.41 0.00 10.17
C THR A 41 -22.88 -1.44 10.01
N LEU A 42 -22.02 -2.33 9.51
CA LEU A 42 -22.33 -3.76 9.39
C LEU A 42 -22.62 -4.39 10.76
N LEU A 43 -21.78 -4.11 11.76
CA LEU A 43 -21.94 -4.65 13.11
C LEU A 43 -23.24 -4.19 13.80
N ARG A 44 -23.76 -3.01 13.46
CA ARG A 44 -25.02 -2.48 14.02
C ARG A 44 -26.27 -2.95 13.26
N ASN A 45 -26.14 -3.45 12.03
CA ASN A 45 -27.27 -3.91 11.22
C ASN A 45 -27.05 -5.31 10.62
N PRO A 46 -26.95 -6.35 11.47
CA PRO A 46 -26.69 -7.72 11.01
C PRO A 46 -27.88 -8.36 10.26
N GLU A 47 -29.08 -7.76 10.29
CA GLU A 47 -30.32 -8.39 9.81
C GLU A 47 -30.67 -8.09 8.34
N SER A 48 -29.89 -7.27 7.63
CA SER A 48 -30.25 -6.79 6.27
C SER A 48 -30.09 -7.81 5.14
N SER A 49 -29.50 -8.97 5.39
CA SER A 49 -29.10 -9.95 4.36
C SER A 49 -29.95 -11.23 4.27
N LYS A 50 -31.04 -11.34 5.05
CA LYS A 50 -31.88 -12.56 5.09
C LYS A 50 -32.77 -12.74 3.86
N ASN A 51 -32.14 -12.97 2.70
CA ASN A 51 -32.81 -13.47 1.51
C ASN A 51 -32.63 -15.00 1.42
N PRO A 52 -33.67 -15.81 1.67
CA PRO A 52 -33.56 -17.26 1.66
C PRO A 52 -33.25 -17.85 0.28
N GLU A 53 -33.56 -17.15 -0.81
CA GLU A 53 -33.16 -17.58 -2.17
C GLU A 53 -31.67 -17.34 -2.43
N TRP A 54 -31.12 -16.26 -1.89
CA TRP A 54 -29.69 -15.98 -1.94
C TRP A 54 -28.91 -17.03 -1.17
N ALA A 55 -29.32 -17.33 0.08
CA ALA A 55 -28.67 -18.35 0.90
C ALA A 55 -28.64 -19.74 0.23
N LYS A 56 -29.70 -20.13 -0.50
CA LYS A 56 -29.72 -21.39 -1.26
C LYS A 56 -28.71 -21.40 -2.42
N LYS A 57 -28.71 -20.37 -3.27
CA LYS A 57 -27.76 -20.25 -4.39
C LYS A 57 -26.32 -20.27 -3.91
N VAL A 58 -26.07 -19.59 -2.80
CA VAL A 58 -24.76 -19.45 -2.19
C VAL A 58 -24.27 -20.76 -1.56
N SER A 59 -25.15 -21.51 -0.88
CA SER A 59 -24.84 -22.86 -0.37
C SER A 59 -24.55 -23.87 -1.50
N GLU A 60 -25.29 -23.79 -2.61
CA GLU A 60 -25.04 -24.60 -3.80
C GLU A 60 -23.67 -24.28 -4.43
N LEU A 61 -23.33 -22.99 -4.55
CA LEU A 61 -22.02 -22.54 -5.02
C LEU A 61 -20.89 -23.05 -4.13
N GLN A 62 -21.00 -22.92 -2.80
CA GLN A 62 -20.00 -23.47 -1.87
C GLN A 62 -19.82 -24.98 -2.04
N LYS A 63 -20.91 -25.75 -2.22
CA LYS A 63 -20.83 -27.20 -2.46
C LYS A 63 -20.12 -27.52 -3.77
N VAL A 64 -20.39 -26.79 -4.84
CA VAL A 64 -19.71 -26.98 -6.14
C VAL A 64 -18.22 -26.65 -6.02
N LEU A 65 -17.86 -25.56 -5.36
CA LEU A 65 -16.47 -25.15 -5.18
C LEU A 65 -15.70 -26.14 -4.29
N LYS A 66 -16.29 -26.57 -3.17
CA LYS A 66 -15.69 -27.58 -2.26
C LYS A 66 -15.58 -28.97 -2.91
N SER A 67 -16.48 -29.34 -3.82
CA SER A 67 -16.45 -30.64 -4.52
C SER A 67 -15.57 -30.66 -5.78
N GLY A 68 -15.42 -29.53 -6.45
CA GLY A 68 -14.54 -29.36 -7.62
C GLY A 68 -13.05 -29.22 -7.26
N GLY A 69 -12.73 -28.77 -6.05
CA GLY A 69 -11.37 -28.62 -5.51
C GLY A 69 -10.71 -29.92 -5.05
N ARG A 70 -10.76 -31.01 -5.84
CA ARG A 70 -9.99 -32.23 -5.55
C ARG A 70 -8.77 -32.33 -6.47
N LYS A 71 -7.70 -31.60 -6.12
CA LYS A 71 -6.30 -32.05 -6.31
C LYS A 71 -5.30 -31.08 -5.65
N GLY A 72 -4.76 -31.51 -4.51
CA GLY A 72 -3.39 -31.24 -4.10
C GLY A 72 -3.18 -30.11 -3.09
N GLY A 73 -2.73 -30.49 -1.88
CA GLY A 73 -2.08 -29.56 -0.95
C GLY A 73 -2.59 -29.68 0.48
N LYS A 74 -1.92 -30.51 1.28
CA LYS A 74 -2.10 -30.54 2.74
C LYS A 74 -1.55 -29.21 3.28
N LYS A 75 -2.42 -28.25 3.62
CA LYS A 75 -2.02 -26.97 4.24
C LYS A 75 -2.51 -26.96 5.68
N GLU A 76 -1.57 -26.74 6.59
CA GLU A 76 -1.79 -26.68 8.03
C GLU A 76 -2.89 -25.66 8.36
N GLU A 77 -3.91 -26.13 9.08
CA GLU A 77 -4.94 -25.28 9.66
C GLU A 77 -4.27 -24.36 10.69
N LYS A 78 -4.15 -23.06 10.35
CA LYS A 78 -3.88 -22.06 11.38
C LYS A 78 -5.12 -21.96 12.29
N PRO A 79 -4.95 -21.98 13.62
CA PRO A 79 -6.07 -21.78 14.53
C PRO A 79 -6.61 -20.36 14.37
N GLY A 80 -7.82 -20.23 13.82
CA GLY A 80 -8.49 -18.94 13.58
C GLY A 80 -9.19 -18.80 12.23
N SER A 81 -8.96 -19.72 11.28
CA SER A 81 -9.66 -19.72 9.98
C SER A 81 -11.14 -20.03 10.15
N SER A 82 -12.00 -19.05 9.90
CA SER A 82 -13.44 -19.21 9.68
C SER A 82 -13.71 -20.35 8.69
N THR A 83 -14.57 -21.30 9.07
CA THR A 83 -14.85 -22.57 8.34
C THR A 83 -15.54 -22.38 6.98
N GLU A 84 -15.84 -21.13 6.63
CA GLU A 84 -16.75 -20.73 5.55
C GLU A 84 -16.05 -20.34 4.24
N TRP A 85 -14.77 -19.93 4.31
CA TRP A 85 -13.98 -19.55 3.13
C TRP A 85 -13.61 -20.76 2.25
N VAL A 86 -13.78 -20.61 0.94
CA VAL A 86 -13.43 -21.64 -0.05
C VAL A 86 -12.42 -21.09 -1.03
N GLU A 87 -11.31 -21.80 -1.20
CA GLU A 87 -10.29 -21.49 -2.19
C GLU A 87 -10.80 -21.82 -3.60
N PHE A 88 -10.68 -20.85 -4.51
CA PHE A 88 -10.93 -21.01 -5.93
C PHE A 88 -9.75 -20.46 -6.73
N LYS A 89 -8.83 -21.35 -7.11
CA LYS A 89 -7.53 -20.97 -7.70
C LYS A 89 -6.81 -20.01 -6.74
N ASP A 90 -6.47 -18.82 -7.20
CA ASP A 90 -5.75 -17.79 -6.43
C ASP A 90 -6.69 -16.85 -5.64
N LEU A 91 -7.98 -17.17 -5.53
CA LEU A 91 -8.99 -16.36 -4.83
C LEU A 91 -9.61 -17.12 -3.67
N MET A 92 -10.04 -16.38 -2.64
CA MET A 92 -10.86 -16.90 -1.55
C MET A 92 -12.28 -16.37 -1.70
N ILE A 93 -13.27 -17.26 -1.58
CA ILE A 93 -14.70 -16.90 -1.70
C ILE A 93 -15.39 -17.27 -0.40
N CYS A 94 -16.04 -16.29 0.23
CA CYS A 94 -16.97 -16.51 1.33
C CYS A 94 -18.39 -16.24 0.88
N ALA A 95 -19.26 -17.02 1.47
CA ALA A 95 -20.67 -17.15 1.15
C ALA A 95 -21.53 -17.00 2.42
N ASP A 96 -20.86 -16.90 3.57
CA ASP A 96 -21.45 -16.63 4.86
C ASP A 96 -21.86 -15.15 4.99
N GLU A 97 -22.82 -14.90 5.88
CA GLU A 97 -23.32 -13.55 6.16
C GLU A 97 -22.27 -12.63 6.80
N PHE A 98 -21.22 -13.20 7.41
CA PHE A 98 -20.12 -12.45 8.02
C PHE A 98 -18.89 -12.31 7.11
N GLY A 99 -18.89 -12.88 5.89
CA GLY A 99 -17.72 -12.81 4.99
C GLY A 99 -17.26 -11.38 4.68
N GLU A 100 -18.20 -10.46 4.49
CA GLU A 100 -17.90 -9.03 4.29
C GLU A 100 -17.30 -8.39 5.55
N VAL A 101 -17.81 -8.75 6.73
CA VAL A 101 -17.32 -8.26 8.03
C VAL A 101 -15.88 -8.71 8.25
N GLU A 102 -15.57 -9.98 7.96
CA GLU A 102 -14.21 -10.53 8.07
C GLU A 102 -13.23 -9.78 7.15
N ILE A 103 -13.57 -9.56 5.87
CA ILE A 103 -12.73 -8.79 4.93
C ILE A 103 -12.40 -7.40 5.48
N ILE A 104 -13.42 -6.66 5.92
CA ILE A 104 -13.24 -5.27 6.37
C ILE A 104 -12.47 -5.25 7.69
N PHE A 105 -12.69 -6.21 8.58
CA PHE A 105 -11.93 -6.32 9.81
C PHE A 105 -10.45 -6.55 9.55
N GLU A 106 -10.10 -7.50 8.68
CA GLU A 106 -8.72 -7.76 8.27
C GLU A 106 -8.08 -6.49 7.66
N ALA A 107 -8.78 -5.83 6.73
CA ALA A 107 -8.30 -4.58 6.13
C ALA A 107 -8.07 -3.47 7.17
N VAL A 108 -8.95 -3.31 8.16
CA VAL A 108 -8.79 -2.34 9.25
C VAL A 108 -7.56 -2.66 10.10
N GLU A 109 -7.32 -3.93 10.43
CA GLU A 109 -6.14 -4.32 11.19
C GLU A 109 -4.84 -4.11 10.40
N GLU A 110 -4.84 -4.44 9.11
CA GLU A 110 -3.71 -4.19 8.22
C GLU A 110 -3.40 -2.69 8.09
N LEU A 111 -4.43 -1.85 7.90
CA LEU A 111 -4.28 -0.40 7.83
C LEU A 111 -3.75 0.19 9.15
N LYS A 112 -4.24 -0.27 10.31
CA LYS A 112 -3.71 0.15 11.62
C LYS A 112 -2.23 -0.18 11.75
N ASN A 113 -1.87 -1.43 11.46
CA ASN A 113 -0.48 -1.88 11.47
C ASN A 113 0.40 -1.06 10.51
N LYS A 114 -0.16 -0.67 9.36
CA LYS A 114 0.52 0.14 8.35
C LYS A 114 0.77 1.56 8.83
N VAL A 115 -0.25 2.23 9.37
CA VAL A 115 -0.15 3.56 9.96
C VAL A 115 0.90 3.56 11.08
N ASP A 116 0.89 2.56 11.96
CA ASP A 116 1.88 2.44 13.03
C ASP A 116 3.31 2.30 12.52
N LYS A 117 3.53 1.52 11.45
CA LYS A 117 4.85 1.40 10.80
C LYS A 117 5.31 2.74 10.23
N LEU A 118 4.42 3.45 9.54
CA LEU A 118 4.72 4.76 8.94
C LEU A 118 5.01 5.82 10.01
N GLU A 119 4.25 5.86 11.10
CA GLU A 119 4.50 6.79 12.21
C GLU A 119 5.86 6.53 12.88
N ARG A 120 6.25 5.26 13.06
CA ARG A 120 7.61 4.91 13.54
C ARG A 120 8.69 5.40 12.56
N ALA A 121 8.51 5.16 11.26
CA ALA A 121 9.46 5.63 10.25
C ALA A 121 9.58 7.16 10.24
N LYS A 122 8.45 7.89 10.34
CA LYS A 122 8.42 9.35 10.44
C LYS A 122 9.20 9.86 11.66
N ASN A 123 9.03 9.21 12.81
CA ASN A 123 9.75 9.55 14.04
C ASN A 123 11.26 9.31 13.87
N SER A 124 11.66 8.16 13.33
CA SER A 124 13.08 7.89 13.01
C SER A 124 13.67 8.90 12.03
N LEU A 125 12.93 9.34 11.01
CA LEU A 125 13.37 10.40 10.09
C LEU A 125 13.52 11.75 10.78
N THR A 126 12.62 12.06 11.73
CA THR A 126 12.69 13.30 12.53
C THR A 126 13.91 13.31 13.43
N GLU A 127 14.26 12.17 14.03
CA GLU A 127 15.50 12.01 14.78
C GLU A 127 16.72 12.10 13.87
N LEU A 128 16.68 11.43 12.72
CA LEU A 128 17.75 11.41 11.73
C LEU A 128 18.08 12.81 11.21
N GLU A 129 17.08 13.67 11.03
CA GLU A 129 17.26 15.06 10.59
C GLU A 129 18.10 15.88 11.58
N ARG A 130 18.06 15.57 12.88
CA ARG A 130 18.83 16.26 13.92
C ARG A 130 20.33 16.02 13.81
N TYR A 131 20.75 14.89 13.25
CA TYR A 131 22.17 14.55 13.09
C TYR A 131 22.84 15.32 11.94
N GLY A 132 22.06 15.77 10.95
CA GLY A 132 22.52 16.63 9.86
C GLY A 132 23.68 16.07 9.02
N PHE A 133 23.38 15.48 7.85
CA PHE A 133 24.40 14.94 6.93
C PHE A 133 25.05 16.00 6.01
N GLY A 134 24.89 17.29 6.32
CA GLY A 134 25.33 18.39 5.46
C GLY A 134 24.46 18.59 4.21
N LYS A 135 24.79 19.61 3.40
CA LYS A 135 23.97 20.02 2.23
C LYS A 135 24.32 19.26 0.93
N ASN A 136 25.44 18.53 0.92
CA ASN A 136 26.00 17.90 -0.26
C ASN A 136 25.81 16.37 -0.30
N VAL A 137 24.63 15.90 0.11
CA VAL A 137 24.27 14.48 0.06
C VAL A 137 22.94 14.25 -0.63
N VAL A 138 22.76 13.05 -1.19
CA VAL A 138 21.50 12.50 -1.66
C VAL A 138 21.16 11.24 -0.89
N TYR A 139 19.87 10.97 -0.76
CA TYR A 139 19.32 9.84 -0.02
C TYR A 139 18.66 8.88 -1.01
N VAL A 140 19.27 7.72 -1.22
CA VAL A 140 18.67 6.66 -2.02
C VAL A 140 17.88 5.77 -1.07
N THR A 141 16.57 5.82 -1.17
CA THR A 141 15.64 5.21 -0.23
C THR A 141 14.96 4.01 -0.87
N TYR A 142 15.06 2.87 -0.20
CA TYR A 142 14.27 1.67 -0.51
C TYR A 142 12.95 1.77 0.24
N ILE A 143 11.85 1.77 -0.51
CA ILE A 143 10.49 1.91 -0.02
C ILE A 143 9.76 0.61 -0.32
N HIS A 144 9.22 -0.01 0.73
CA HIS A 144 8.43 -1.23 0.62
C HIS A 144 7.03 -0.98 1.16
N GLU A 145 6.04 -1.21 0.30
CA GLU A 145 4.63 -0.92 0.54
C GLU A 145 4.40 0.56 0.91
N GLY A 146 5.21 1.51 0.44
CA GLY A 146 5.13 2.92 0.86
C GLY A 146 5.86 3.26 2.18
N VAL A 147 6.49 2.30 2.87
CA VAL A 147 7.32 2.56 4.06
C VAL A 147 8.80 2.62 3.68
N PRO A 148 9.55 3.69 4.02
CA PRO A 148 10.99 3.73 3.82
C PRO A 148 11.69 2.84 4.85
N GLU A 149 12.32 1.75 4.40
CA GLU A 149 12.98 0.79 5.30
C GLU A 149 14.50 0.95 5.34
N LYS A 150 15.11 1.44 4.25
CA LYS A 150 16.56 1.58 4.13
C LYS A 150 16.92 2.86 3.39
N ILE A 151 17.93 3.56 3.87
CA ILE A 151 18.43 4.79 3.27
C ILE A 151 19.93 4.68 3.09
N ALA A 152 20.40 4.77 1.85
CA ALA A 152 21.81 4.92 1.54
C ALA A 152 22.13 6.41 1.34
N VAL A 153 22.99 6.96 2.18
CA VAL A 153 23.49 8.33 2.06
C VAL A 153 24.69 8.33 1.11
N LYS A 154 24.63 9.13 0.05
CA LYS A 154 25.73 9.30 -0.90
C LYS A 154 26.10 10.77 -1.00
N PRO A 155 27.38 11.11 -1.21
CA PRO A 155 27.72 12.46 -1.65
C PRO A 155 26.90 12.80 -2.89
N LYS A 156 26.34 14.01 -2.94
CA LYS A 156 26.00 14.60 -4.23
C LYS A 156 27.29 14.58 -5.01
N LYS A 157 27.36 13.77 -6.08
CA LYS A 157 28.41 13.95 -7.05
C LYS A 157 28.28 15.41 -7.47
N GLU A 158 29.26 16.25 -7.12
CA GLU A 158 29.54 17.40 -7.97
C GLU A 158 29.58 16.83 -9.38
N LEU A 159 28.91 17.49 -10.33
CA LEU A 159 29.13 17.24 -11.75
C LEU A 159 30.58 17.59 -12.07
N VAL A 160 31.53 16.79 -11.57
CA VAL A 160 32.91 16.77 -12.00
C VAL A 160 32.88 15.99 -13.31
N GLY A 161 32.58 16.75 -14.36
CA GLY A 161 32.73 16.33 -15.75
C GLY A 161 31.51 15.61 -16.33
N GLU A 162 30.52 16.37 -16.80
CA GLU A 162 29.82 16.10 -18.06
C GLU A 162 29.24 17.43 -18.56
N GLU A 163 30.04 18.04 -19.44
CA GLU A 163 29.74 19.04 -20.46
C GLU A 163 28.74 20.16 -20.11
N LYS A 164 29.29 21.39 -20.00
CA LYS A 164 28.51 22.61 -20.24
C LYS A 164 27.86 22.50 -21.62
N PHE A 165 26.62 22.05 -21.68
CA PHE A 165 25.81 22.24 -22.87
C PHE A 165 25.68 23.75 -23.09
N LYS A 166 26.47 24.25 -24.04
CA LYS A 166 26.42 25.61 -24.53
C LYS A 166 25.40 25.59 -25.67
N PHE A 167 24.18 26.02 -25.38
CA PHE A 167 23.20 26.28 -26.43
C PHE A 167 23.64 27.54 -27.20
N ILE A 168 24.03 27.36 -28.46
CA ILE A 168 24.33 28.44 -29.40
C ILE A 168 23.21 28.43 -30.44
N ALA A 169 22.43 29.50 -30.49
CA ALA A 169 21.43 29.73 -31.52
C ALA A 169 21.85 30.94 -32.36
N ASP A 170 22.10 30.70 -33.64
CA ASP A 170 22.27 31.75 -34.64
C ASP A 170 20.93 32.02 -35.32
N PHE A 171 20.48 33.26 -35.25
CA PHE A 171 19.30 33.73 -35.98
C PHE A 171 19.74 34.59 -37.15
N SER A 172 19.26 34.28 -38.34
CA SER A 172 19.42 35.10 -39.53
C SER A 172 18.05 35.64 -39.98
N VAL A 173 17.99 36.95 -40.21
CA VAL A 173 16.79 37.63 -40.71
C VAL A 173 16.90 37.72 -42.22
N ILE A 174 16.06 36.98 -42.94
CA ILE A 174 15.91 37.15 -44.40
C ILE A 174 15.08 38.42 -44.61
N LYS A 175 15.71 39.45 -45.19
CA LYS A 175 15.03 40.68 -45.61
C LYS A 175 14.18 40.34 -46.83
N GLN A 176 12.86 40.33 -46.71
CA GLN A 176 11.97 40.28 -47.87
C GLN A 176 12.04 41.62 -48.61
N MET A 177 12.26 41.55 -49.92
CA MET A 177 12.17 42.69 -50.86
C MET A 177 10.71 43.10 -51.07
#